data_AF-A0A925BMV0-F1
#
_entry.id   AF-A0A925BMV0-F1
#
_cell.length_a   1.000
_cell.length_b   1.000
_cell.length_c   1.000
_cell.angle_alpha   90.00
_cell.angle_beta   90.00
_cell.angle_gamma   90.00
#
_symmetry.space_group_name_H-M   'P 1'
#
loop_
_entity.id
_entity.type
_entity.pdbx_description
1 polymer ?
#
loop_
_entity_poly.entity_id
_entity_poly.type
_entity_poly.pdbx_seq_one_letter_code
_entity_poly.pdbx_strand_id
1 'polypeptide(L)' 'SYFDREPSKMPQAMGYSVRTPLVRYTEWRDWKTGDVIAKELYDATADPAEMNNVAGAVRLANVQREVEAFLRKQFSQTGR' A
#
# COMPACT_ATOMS: atom_id res chain seq x y z
N SER A 1 -2.33 -20.07 11.18
CA SER A 1 -2.39 -18.80 10.44
C SER A 1 -1.15 -17.96 10.74
N TYR A 2 -0.73 -17.00 9.89
CA TYR A 2 0.49 -16.20 10.14
C TYR A 2 0.47 -15.47 11.50
N PHE A 3 -0.72 -15.12 12.01
CA PHE A 3 -0.94 -14.51 13.32
C PHE A 3 -0.71 -15.43 14.53
N ASP A 4 -0.62 -16.75 14.35
CA ASP A 4 -0.34 -17.71 15.45
C ASP A 4 1.14 -17.73 15.86
N ARG A 5 2.02 -17.08 15.09
CA ARG A 5 3.48 -17.06 15.33
C ARG A 5 3.94 -15.87 16.17
N GLU A 6 3.06 -14.90 16.39
CA GLU A 6 3.33 -13.69 17.17
C GLU A 6 2.82 -13.85 18.60
N PRO A 7 3.62 -13.56 19.64
CA PRO A 7 3.18 -13.63 21.04
C PRO A 7 1.94 -12.79 21.33
N SER A 8 1.78 -11.69 20.59
CA SER A 8 0.66 -10.75 20.73
C SER A 8 -0.63 -11.20 20.03
N LYS A 9 -0.55 -12.16 19.10
CA LYS A 9 -1.64 -12.56 18.18
C LYS A 9 -2.22 -11.41 17.33
N MET A 10 -1.53 -10.28 17.24
CA MET A 10 -1.92 -9.13 16.42
C MET A 10 -1.05 -9.08 15.16
N PRO A 11 -1.60 -8.60 14.02
CA PRO A 11 -0.76 -8.23 12.88
C PRO A 11 0.31 -7.23 13.29
N GLN A 12 1.50 -7.32 12.70
CA GLN A 12 2.45 -6.21 12.77
C GLN A 12 2.09 -5.10 11.77
N ALA A 13 1.51 -5.48 10.62
CA ALA A 13 1.12 -4.55 9.57
C ALA A 13 -0.20 -4.96 8.89
N MET A 14 -0.87 -3.96 8.30
CA MET A 14 -2.03 -4.14 7.44
C MET A 14 -1.77 -3.56 6.05
N GLY A 15 -2.06 -4.34 5.01
CA GLY A 15 -1.92 -3.92 3.62
C GLY A 15 -3.20 -3.30 3.08
N TYR A 16 -3.08 -2.16 2.41
CA TYR A 16 -4.15 -1.48 1.69
C TYR A 16 -3.75 -1.34 0.23
N SER A 17 -4.61 -1.82 -0.68
CA SER A 17 -4.36 -1.73 -2.11
C SER A 17 -5.44 -0.94 -2.83
N VAL A 18 -5.04 -0.21 -3.87
CA VAL A 18 -5.93 0.39 -4.87
C VAL A 18 -5.46 -0.01 -6.26
N ARG A 19 -6.42 -0.35 -7.11
CA ARG A 19 -6.19 -0.67 -8.52
C ARG A 19 -6.93 0.34 -9.37
N THR A 20 -6.20 0.95 -10.31
CA THR A 20 -6.73 1.85 -11.33
C THR A 20 -6.41 1.24 -12.71
N PRO A 21 -6.92 1.83 -13.81
CA PRO A 21 -6.48 1.42 -15.14
C PRO A 21 -4.98 1.64 -15.40
N LEU A 22 -4.33 2.57 -14.68
CA LEU A 22 -2.93 2.95 -14.91
C LEU A 22 -1.95 2.21 -13.99
N VAL A 23 -2.33 2.02 -12.73
CA VAL A 23 -1.43 1.50 -11.70
C VAL A 23 -2.14 0.60 -10.71
N ARG A 24 -1.36 -0.30 -10.11
CA ARG A 24 -1.67 -0.92 -8.84
C ARG A 24 -0.77 -0.31 -7.76
N TYR A 25 -1.37 0.20 -6.69
CA TYR A 25 -0.65 0.72 -5.53
C TYR A 25 -1.03 -0.06 -4.29
N THR A 26 -0.02 -0.40 -3.47
CA THR A 26 -0.19 -1.04 -2.17
C THR A 26 0.64 -0.29 -1.14
N GLU A 27 0.06 -0.03 0.02
CA GLU A 27 0.81 0.43 1.19
C GLU A 27 0.59 -0.47 2.39
N TRP A 28 1.68 -0.76 3.08
CA TRP A 28 1.68 -1.49 4.34
C TRP A 28 1.75 -0.47 5.46
N ARG A 29 0.77 -0.52 6.37
CA ARG A 29 0.71 0.36 7.54
C ARG A 29 1.00 -0.44 8.79
N ASP A 30 1.80 0.10 9.71
CA ASP A 30 1.97 -0.46 11.05
C ASP A 30 0.59 -0.59 11.71
N TRP A 31 0.33 -1.76 12.28
CA TRP A 31 -0.99 -2.10 12.81
C TRP A 31 -1.42 -1.21 13.98
N LYS A 32 -0.46 -0.72 14.78
CA LYS A 32 -0.76 0.03 16.01
C LYS A 32 -0.89 1.52 15.76
N THR A 33 0.01 2.06 14.94
CA THR A 33 0.14 3.50 14.69
C THR A 33 -0.60 3.95 13.44
N GLY A 34 -0.78 3.04 12.47
CA GLY A 34 -1.28 3.37 11.14
C GLY A 34 -0.23 4.03 10.23
N ASP A 35 1.02 4.15 10.68
CA ASP A 35 2.11 4.74 9.89
C ASP A 35 2.45 3.86 8.70
N VAL A 36 2.67 4.45 7.53
CA VAL A 36 3.09 3.70 6.34
C VAL A 36 4.53 3.24 6.50
N ILE A 37 4.73 1.92 6.55
CA ILE A 37 6.04 1.28 6.73
C ILE A 37 6.63 0.76 5.42
N ALA A 38 5.80 0.52 4.40
CA ALA A 38 6.26 0.14 3.06
C ALA A 38 5.24 0.53 1.99
N LYS A 39 5.73 0.75 0.76
CA LYS A 39 4.93 1.13 -0.40
C LYS A 39 5.35 0.32 -1.63
N GLU A 40 4.38 -0.05 -2.42
CA GLU A 40 4.56 -0.67 -3.73
C GLU A 40 3.69 0.04 -4.76
N LEU A 41 4.26 0.30 -5.93
CA LEU A 41 3.57 0.87 -7.08
C LEU A 41 3.98 0.10 -8.33
N TYR A 42 3.01 -0.41 -9.07
CA TYR A 42 3.23 -1.12 -10.33
C TYR A 42 2.52 -0.36 -11.46
N ASP A 43 3.26 -0.07 -12.53
CA ASP A 43 2.70 0.54 -13.74
C ASP A 43 2.01 -0.56 -14.57
N ALA A 44 0.68 -0.61 -14.52
CA ALA A 44 -0.09 -1.63 -15.22
C ALA A 44 -0.05 -1.47 -16.74
N THR A 45 0.38 -0.29 -17.24
CA THR A 45 0.48 -0.01 -18.67
C THR A 45 1.83 -0.43 -19.24
N ALA A 46 2.91 -0.21 -18.49
CA ALA A 46 4.27 -0.54 -18.91
C ALA A 46 4.71 -1.94 -18.48
N ASP A 47 4.15 -2.46 -17.38
CA ASP A 47 4.45 -3.77 -16.81
C ASP A 47 3.15 -4.50 -16.38
N PRO A 48 2.41 -5.09 -17.33
CA PRO A 48 1.18 -5.82 -17.03
C PRO A 48 1.38 -7.03 -16.11
N ALA A 49 2.62 -7.54 -16.00
CA ALA A 49 2.97 -8.64 -15.12
C ALA A 49 3.22 -8.19 -13.66
N GLU A 50 3.20 -6.88 -13.39
CA GLU A 50 3.39 -6.29 -12.05
C GLU A 50 4.68 -6.79 -11.37
N MET A 51 5.77 -6.92 -12.14
CA MET A 51 7.05 -7.47 -11.65
C MET A 51 7.99 -6.40 -11.08
N ASN A 52 7.80 -5.14 -11.46
CA ASN A 52 8.69 -4.05 -11.10
C ASN A 52 8.00 -3.06 -10.15
N ASN A 53 8.43 -3.05 -8.89
CA ASN A 53 8.02 -2.00 -7.96
C ASN A 53 8.72 -0.68 -8.31
N VAL A 54 7.93 0.31 -8.72
CA VAL A 54 8.36 1.65 -9.13
C VAL A 54 7.89 2.74 -8.15
N ALA A 55 7.62 2.38 -6.89
CA ALA A 55 7.29 3.35 -5.85
C ALA A 55 8.42 4.39 -5.69
N GLY A 56 8.05 5.68 -5.66
CA GLY A 56 9.00 6.79 -5.59
C GLY A 56 9.61 7.20 -6.95
N ALA A 57 9.28 6.53 -8.04
CA ALA A 57 9.74 6.93 -9.37
C ALA A 57 9.14 8.28 -9.78
N VAL A 58 10.00 9.22 -10.21
CA VAL A 58 9.60 10.60 -10.60
C VAL A 58 8.49 10.60 -11.66
N ARG A 59 8.55 9.68 -12.63
CA ARG A 59 7.56 9.52 -13.71
C ARG A 59 6.13 9.34 -13.19
N LEU A 60 5.93 8.66 -12.06
CA LEU A 60 4.62 8.35 -11.50
C LEU A 60 4.30 9.14 -10.22
N ALA A 61 5.10 10.14 -9.86
CA ALA A 61 4.95 10.87 -8.59
C ALA A 61 3.56 11.51 -8.43
N ASN A 62 2.95 12.01 -9.51
CA ASN A 62 1.59 12.56 -9.46
C ASN A 62 0.55 11.48 -9.17
N VAL A 63 0.58 10.41 -9.97
CA VAL A 63 -0.35 9.27 -9.81
C VAL A 63 -0.21 8.65 -8.42
N GLN A 64 1.03 8.49 -7.93
CA GLN A 64 1.29 7.97 -6.59
C GLN A 64 0.65 8.85 -5.50
N ARG A 65 0.79 10.17 -5.58
CA ARG A 65 0.15 11.09 -4.63
C ARG A 65 -1.38 11.02 -4.66
N GLU A 66 -1.97 10.85 -5.83
CA GLU A 66 -3.42 10.73 -6.00
C GLU A 66 -3.95 9.44 -5.35
N VAL A 67 -3.31 8.30 -5.61
CA VAL A 67 -3.72 7.01 -5.03
C VAL A 67 -3.46 6.95 -3.52
N GLU A 68 -2.38 7.56 -3.03
CA GLU A 68 -2.11 7.74 -1.60
C GLU A 68 -3.20 8.59 -0.94
N ALA A 69 -3.60 9.70 -1.57
CA ALA A 69 -4.69 10.55 -1.06
C ALA A 69 -6.04 9.81 -1.06
N PHE A 70 -6.30 9.01 -2.08
CA PHE A 70 -7.49 8.17 -2.16
C PHE A 70 -7.53 7.14 -1.02
N LEU A 71 -6.47 6.38 -0.80
CA LEU A 71 -6.40 5.40 0.30
C LEU A 71 -6.47 6.08 1.67
N ARG A 72 -5.85 7.24 1.84
CA ARG A 72 -5.97 8.01 3.09
C ARG A 72 -7.40 8.45 3.37
N LYS A 73 -8.15 8.86 2.33
CA LYS A 73 -9.56 9.25 2.45
C LYS A 73 -10.46 8.04 2.75
N GLN A 74 -10.24 6.92 2.06
CA GLN A 74 -11.07 5.71 2.21
C GLN A 74 -10.82 4.98 3.53
N PHE A 75 -9.56 4.99 3.99
CA PHE A 75 -9.11 4.25 5.18
C PHE A 75 -8.49 5.20 6.21
N SER A 76 -9.13 6.36 6.45
CA SER A 76 -8.69 7.31 7.46
C SER A 76 -8.74 6.65 8.85
N GLN A 77 -7.56 6.38 9.42
CA GLN A 77 -7.34 5.82 10.76
C GLN A 77 -8.23 4.62 11.10
N THR A 78 -7.88 3.43 10.59
CA THR A 78 -8.30 2.18 11.22
C THR A 78 -7.44 1.95 12.46
N GLY A 79 -7.75 2.67 13.53
CA GLY A 79 -7.31 2.36 14.88
C GLY A 79 -8.54 2.21 15.77
N ARG A 80 -8.95 0.97 16.01
CA ARG A 80 -9.88 0.62 17.09
C ARG A 80 -9.30 -0.54 17.87
#